data_AF-A0A2S8UGI4-F1
#
_entry.id   AF-A0A2S8UGI4-F1
#
_cell.length_a   1.000
_cell.length_b   1.000
_cell.length_c   1.000
_cell.angle_alpha   90.00
_cell.angle_beta   90.00
_cell.angle_gamma   90.00
#
_symmetry.space_group_name_H-M   'P 1'
#
loop_
_entity.id
_entity.type
_entity.pdbx_description
1 polymer ?
#
loop_
_entity_poly.entity_id
_entity_poly.type
_entity_poly.pdbx_seq_one_letter_code
_entity_poly.pdbx_strand_id
1 'polypeptide(L)'
;MSSKEIVKLLRANTGERDLHTVFGDFCSMSASALRNRFDPNGHDEREEQYERTRERYSEAQWMRFAEALGAVTIELASEPRDVLGEVYMQLEIASRDQGQFFTPYSVCRLMAALQVPDAAERLQTRPFLTVYEPACGAGAMVIAVAQELASQGFDCSTQLHVTADDISLNAVHMSYIQLSLLQIPAIVNHRNSLTLEHFDTWPTVTHALGGWDRTLSTPLAG
;
A
#
# COMPACT_ATOMS: atom_id res chain seq x y z
N MET A 1 -12.15 14.51 -2.68
CA MET A 1 -12.08 14.49 -4.17
C MET A 1 -12.83 13.21 -4.55
N SER A 2 -12.65 12.59 -5.72
CA SER A 2 -13.20 11.25 -5.96
C SER A 2 -12.12 10.44 -6.67
N SER A 3 -12.07 9.12 -6.46
CA SER A 3 -11.20 8.21 -7.22
C SER A 3 -11.34 8.36 -8.75
N LYS A 4 -12.46 8.94 -9.21
CA LYS A 4 -12.69 9.36 -10.60
C LYS A 4 -11.66 10.36 -11.15
N GLU A 5 -11.13 11.30 -10.35
CA GLU A 5 -10.13 12.25 -10.84
C GLU A 5 -8.79 11.55 -11.08
N ILE A 6 -8.41 10.62 -10.20
CA ILE A 6 -7.21 9.78 -10.39
C ILE A 6 -7.36 8.97 -11.69
N VAL A 7 -8.51 8.31 -11.88
CA VAL A 7 -8.83 7.57 -13.11
C VAL A 7 -8.72 8.45 -14.36
N LYS A 8 -9.22 9.68 -14.31
CA LYS A 8 -9.15 10.64 -15.42
C LYS A 8 -7.71 11.04 -15.75
N LEU A 9 -6.88 11.32 -14.74
CA LEU A 9 -5.47 11.64 -14.91
C LEU A 9 -4.70 10.47 -15.57
N LEU A 10 -4.94 9.24 -15.09
CA LEU A 10 -4.28 8.05 -15.63
C LEU A 10 -4.76 7.70 -17.05
N ARG A 11 -6.06 7.86 -17.34
CA ARG A 11 -6.60 7.70 -18.71
C ARG A 11 -6.01 8.73 -19.68
N ALA A 12 -5.70 9.94 -19.22
CA ALA A 12 -5.01 10.94 -20.04
C ALA A 12 -3.53 10.60 -20.31
N ASN A 13 -2.98 9.58 -19.65
CA ASN A 13 -1.60 9.12 -19.82
C ASN A 13 -1.43 7.90 -20.73
N THR A 14 -2.51 7.29 -21.23
CA THR A 14 -2.45 6.15 -22.16
C THR A 14 -1.65 6.48 -23.41
N GLY A 15 -2.06 7.48 -24.19
CA GLY A 15 -1.45 7.73 -25.50
C GLY A 15 -1.45 6.43 -26.33
N GLU A 16 -0.27 5.95 -26.72
CA GLU A 16 -0.08 4.67 -27.42
C GLU A 16 -0.01 3.45 -26.48
N ARG A 17 0.08 3.66 -25.16
CA ARG A 17 0.20 2.63 -24.13
C ARG A 17 -1.17 2.18 -23.65
N ASP A 18 -1.23 0.93 -23.21
CA ASP A 18 -2.42 0.42 -22.54
C ASP A 18 -2.49 0.88 -21.06
N LEU A 19 -3.70 0.86 -20.50
CA LEU A 19 -3.96 1.31 -19.14
C LEU A 19 -3.26 0.47 -18.05
N HIS A 20 -3.04 -0.82 -18.29
CA HIS A 20 -2.35 -1.68 -17.33
C HIS A 20 -0.90 -1.20 -17.18
N THR A 21 -0.21 -0.95 -18.30
CA THR A 21 1.15 -0.39 -18.30
C THR A 21 1.21 0.98 -17.60
N VAL A 22 0.28 1.89 -17.92
CA VAL A 22 0.26 3.24 -17.32
C VAL A 22 0.02 3.18 -15.81
N PHE A 23 -0.89 2.32 -15.35
CA PHE A 23 -1.16 2.16 -13.92
C PHE A 23 0.01 1.53 -13.19
N GLY A 24 0.63 0.49 -13.76
CA GLY A 24 1.82 -0.14 -13.18
C GLY A 24 3.01 0.81 -13.08
N ASP A 25 3.26 1.60 -14.13
CA ASP A 25 4.29 2.65 -14.11
C ASP A 25 3.98 3.72 -13.05
N PHE A 26 2.71 4.16 -12.94
CA PHE A 26 2.28 5.09 -11.88
C PHE A 26 2.56 4.54 -10.47
N CYS A 27 2.17 3.30 -10.18
CA CYS A 27 2.40 2.66 -8.88
C CYS A 27 3.89 2.49 -8.60
N SER A 28 4.67 2.00 -9.57
CA SER A 28 6.12 1.82 -9.40
C SER A 28 6.83 3.16 -9.16
N MET A 29 6.56 4.18 -9.97
CA MET A 29 7.16 5.50 -9.81
C MET A 29 6.78 6.13 -8.46
N SER A 30 5.51 6.02 -8.06
CA SER A 30 5.02 6.56 -6.78
C SER A 30 5.64 5.86 -5.58
N ALA A 31 5.76 4.53 -5.62
CA ALA A 31 6.40 3.74 -4.57
C ALA A 31 7.88 4.11 -4.43
N SER A 32 8.63 4.19 -5.54
CA SER A 32 10.03 4.63 -5.52
C SER A 32 10.17 6.05 -4.98
N ALA A 33 9.33 6.99 -5.42
CA ALA A 33 9.37 8.38 -4.96
C ALA A 33 9.14 8.51 -3.45
N LEU A 34 8.24 7.69 -2.87
CA LEU A 34 8.02 7.65 -1.42
C LEU A 34 9.21 7.01 -0.69
N ARG A 35 9.73 5.87 -1.17
CA ARG A 35 10.80 5.12 -0.52
C ARG A 35 12.15 5.85 -0.52
N ASN A 36 12.51 6.45 -1.66
CA ASN A 36 13.79 7.15 -1.83
C ASN A 36 13.94 8.37 -0.91
N ARG A 37 12.85 8.86 -0.30
CA ARG A 37 12.89 9.94 0.69
C ARG A 37 13.59 9.59 1.99
N PHE A 38 13.67 8.30 2.36
CA PHE A 38 14.14 7.89 3.67
C PHE A 38 15.02 6.63 3.67
N ASP A 39 14.97 5.79 2.64
CA ASP A 39 15.72 4.55 2.57
C ASP A 39 16.91 4.66 1.57
N PRO A 40 18.16 4.79 2.06
CA PRO A 40 19.33 4.82 1.18
C PRO A 40 19.67 3.44 0.59
N ASN A 41 19.17 2.34 1.16
CA ASN A 41 19.53 0.99 0.71
C ASN A 41 18.79 0.67 -0.59
N GLY A 42 19.52 0.48 -1.68
CA GLY A 42 18.94 0.30 -3.03
C GLY A 42 18.32 1.57 -3.61
N HIS A 43 18.68 2.75 -3.07
CA HIS A 43 18.22 4.04 -3.58
C HIS A 43 18.56 4.22 -5.07
N ASP A 44 19.82 3.99 -5.44
CA ASP A 44 20.31 4.24 -6.79
C ASP A 44 19.64 3.32 -7.82
N GLU A 45 19.40 2.06 -7.46
CA GLU A 45 18.69 1.08 -8.32
C GLU A 45 17.23 1.48 -8.53
N ARG A 46 16.54 1.96 -7.48
CA ARG A 46 15.18 2.48 -7.57
C ARG A 46 15.12 3.78 -8.39
N GLU A 47 16.09 4.66 -8.22
CA GLU A 47 16.19 5.92 -8.95
C GLU A 47 16.45 5.68 -10.44
N GLU A 48 17.35 4.75 -10.78
CA GLU A 48 17.60 4.34 -12.17
C GLU A 48 16.33 3.77 -12.81
N GLN A 49 15.58 2.91 -12.11
CA GLN A 49 14.32 2.36 -12.58
C GLN A 49 13.23 3.45 -12.72
N TYR A 50 13.20 4.43 -11.81
CA TYR A 50 12.32 5.59 -11.88
C TYR A 50 12.62 6.42 -13.13
N GLU A 51 13.88 6.78 -13.37
CA GLU A 51 14.30 7.60 -14.52
C GLU A 51 14.07 6.87 -15.85
N ARG A 52 14.42 5.58 -15.94
CA ARG A 52 14.07 4.72 -17.10
C ARG A 52 12.57 4.70 -17.39
N THR A 53 11.74 4.82 -16.36
CA THR A 53 10.29 4.89 -16.53
C THR A 53 9.87 6.28 -16.98
N ARG A 54 10.37 7.32 -16.29
CA ARG A 54 10.11 8.73 -16.58
C ARG A 54 10.44 9.09 -18.04
N GLU A 55 11.56 8.63 -18.58
CA GLU A 55 11.98 8.88 -19.97
C GLU A 55 10.97 8.41 -21.02
N ARG A 56 10.12 7.44 -20.68
CA ARG A 56 9.02 6.99 -21.55
C ARG A 56 7.88 8.00 -21.61
N TYR A 57 7.77 8.91 -20.65
CA TYR A 57 6.68 9.87 -20.54
C TYR A 57 7.15 11.29 -20.83
N SER A 58 6.33 12.05 -21.55
CA SER A 58 6.52 13.50 -21.67
C SER A 58 6.39 14.19 -20.30
N GLU A 59 6.88 15.43 -20.20
CA GLU A 59 6.77 16.21 -18.97
C GLU A 59 5.33 16.33 -18.45
N ALA A 60 4.41 16.64 -19.35
CA ALA A 60 2.99 16.70 -19.02
C ALA A 60 2.42 15.36 -18.51
N GLN A 61 2.96 14.22 -18.97
CA GLN A 61 2.50 12.91 -18.52
C GLN A 61 3.04 12.56 -17.13
N TRP A 62 4.33 12.73 -16.85
CA TRP A 62 4.84 12.40 -15.51
C TRP A 62 4.37 13.42 -14.46
N MET A 63 4.10 14.67 -14.84
CA MET A 63 3.40 15.63 -13.96
C MET A 63 2.00 15.16 -13.58
N ARG A 64 1.25 14.55 -14.52
CA ARG A 64 -0.06 13.93 -14.19
C ARG A 64 0.06 12.74 -13.23
N PHE A 65 1.17 12.01 -13.23
CA PHE A 65 1.43 10.99 -12.19
C PHE A 65 1.63 11.63 -10.81
N ALA A 66 2.38 12.74 -10.73
CA ALA A 66 2.52 13.47 -9.47
C ALA A 66 1.16 14.02 -8.97
N GLU A 67 0.34 14.58 -9.86
CA GLU A 67 -1.03 15.01 -9.54
C GLU A 67 -1.91 13.85 -9.06
N ALA A 68 -1.81 12.68 -9.71
CA ALA A 68 -2.54 11.48 -9.32
C ALA A 68 -2.14 10.99 -7.92
N LEU A 69 -0.84 10.99 -7.59
CA LEU A 69 -0.36 10.64 -6.25
C LEU A 69 -0.83 11.66 -5.19
N GLY A 70 -0.84 12.95 -5.54
CA GLY A 70 -1.43 14.00 -4.71
C GLY A 70 -2.92 13.76 -4.43
N ALA A 71 -3.68 13.37 -5.45
CA ALA A 71 -5.10 13.03 -5.31
C ALA A 71 -5.30 11.77 -4.45
N VAL A 72 -4.48 10.73 -4.59
CA VAL A 72 -4.49 9.54 -3.70
C VAL A 72 -4.27 9.96 -2.24
N THR A 73 -3.29 10.83 -1.99
CA THR A 73 -2.98 11.34 -0.65
C THR A 73 -4.17 12.07 -0.03
N ILE A 74 -4.83 12.95 -0.81
CA ILE A 74 -6.02 13.69 -0.37
C ILE A 74 -7.18 12.75 -0.05
N GLU A 75 -7.41 11.74 -0.90
CA GLU A 75 -8.48 10.76 -0.68
C GLU A 75 -8.26 9.95 0.59
N LEU A 76 -7.04 9.42 0.80
CA LEU A 76 -6.70 8.65 1.99
C LEU A 76 -6.79 9.49 3.27
N ALA A 77 -6.35 10.75 3.23
CA ALA A 77 -6.44 11.65 4.37
C ALA A 77 -7.90 12.02 4.72
N SER A 78 -8.79 12.09 3.72
CA SER A 78 -10.20 12.41 3.93
C SER A 78 -11.02 11.21 4.41
N GLU A 79 -10.82 10.05 3.80
CA GLU A 79 -11.52 8.81 4.14
C GLU A 79 -10.59 7.63 3.82
N PRO A 80 -9.86 7.09 4.84
CA PRO A 80 -9.03 5.92 4.64
C PRO A 80 -9.84 4.77 4.06
N ARG A 81 -9.40 4.23 2.92
CA ARG A 81 -10.00 3.07 2.24
C ARG A 81 -9.04 2.57 1.16
N ASP A 82 -9.43 1.54 0.44
CA ASP A 82 -8.68 1.04 -0.71
C ASP A 82 -8.87 1.91 -1.97
N VAL A 83 -8.27 3.11 -1.97
CA VAL A 83 -8.32 4.06 -3.08
C VAL A 83 -7.66 3.50 -4.34
N LEU A 84 -6.50 2.84 -4.22
CA LEU A 84 -5.80 2.31 -5.40
C LEU A 84 -6.48 1.06 -5.96
N GLY A 85 -7.07 0.20 -5.13
CA GLY A 85 -7.92 -0.90 -5.60
C GLY A 85 -9.18 -0.40 -6.30
N GLU A 86 -9.85 0.65 -5.78
CA GLU A 86 -10.97 1.30 -6.46
C GLU A 86 -10.58 1.83 -7.85
N VAL A 87 -9.43 2.53 -7.95
CA VAL A 87 -8.92 3.06 -9.21
C VAL A 87 -8.60 1.94 -10.17
N TYR A 88 -7.92 0.89 -9.72
CA TYR A 88 -7.58 -0.27 -10.53
C TYR A 88 -8.85 -0.94 -11.12
N MET A 89 -9.89 -1.11 -10.31
CA MET A 89 -11.17 -1.66 -10.76
C MET A 89 -11.89 -0.74 -11.77
N GLN A 90 -11.90 0.58 -11.52
CA GLN A 90 -12.54 1.57 -12.42
C GLN A 90 -11.82 1.76 -13.76
N LEU A 91 -10.52 1.46 -13.80
CA LEU A 91 -9.75 1.42 -15.05
C LEU A 91 -10.04 0.16 -15.87
N GLU A 92 -10.82 -0.79 -15.33
CA GLU A 92 -11.17 -2.08 -15.96
C GLU A 92 -9.94 -2.92 -16.32
N ILE A 93 -8.81 -2.64 -15.67
CA ILE A 93 -7.53 -3.36 -15.86
C ILE A 93 -7.66 -4.83 -15.44
N ALA A 94 -8.47 -5.09 -14.41
CA ALA A 94 -8.77 -6.42 -13.88
C ALA A 94 -9.25 -7.44 -14.94
N SER A 95 -9.82 -6.97 -16.06
CA SER A 95 -10.28 -7.83 -17.16
C SER A 95 -9.13 -8.55 -17.88
N ARG A 96 -7.88 -8.06 -17.77
CA ARG A 96 -6.68 -8.66 -18.38
C ARG A 96 -5.86 -9.52 -17.41
N ASP A 97 -5.89 -9.22 -16.11
CA ASP A 97 -5.08 -9.91 -15.09
C ASP A 97 -5.74 -11.20 -14.56
N GLN A 98 -6.39 -11.97 -15.44
CA GLN A 98 -6.95 -13.30 -15.15
C GLN A 98 -7.92 -13.35 -13.95
N GLY A 99 -8.71 -12.31 -13.70
CA GLY A 99 -9.77 -12.36 -12.68
C GLY A 99 -9.31 -12.05 -11.26
N GLN A 100 -8.31 -11.18 -11.09
CA GLN A 100 -8.01 -10.58 -9.80
C GLN A 100 -9.19 -9.67 -9.38
N PHE A 101 -10.11 -10.21 -8.58
CA PHE A 101 -11.20 -9.46 -7.96
C PHE A 101 -10.76 -9.01 -6.57
N PHE A 102 -10.69 -7.69 -6.36
CA PHE A 102 -10.45 -7.16 -5.03
C PHE A 102 -11.66 -7.39 -4.14
N THR A 103 -11.40 -7.77 -2.89
CA THR A 103 -12.43 -7.93 -1.87
C THR A 103 -13.19 -6.62 -1.71
N PRO A 104 -14.53 -6.60 -1.90
CA PRO A 104 -15.31 -5.38 -1.69
C PRO A 104 -15.05 -4.80 -0.29
N TYR A 105 -14.83 -3.49 -0.22
CA TYR A 105 -14.36 -2.87 1.02
C TYR A 105 -15.30 -3.09 2.23
N SER A 106 -16.60 -3.21 1.99
CA SER A 106 -17.58 -3.55 3.03
C SER A 106 -17.33 -4.92 3.66
N VAL A 107 -16.85 -5.89 2.89
CA VAL A 107 -16.46 -7.22 3.39
C VAL A 107 -15.18 -7.11 4.22
N CYS A 108 -14.19 -6.33 3.76
CA CYS A 108 -12.99 -6.06 4.55
C CYS A 108 -13.32 -5.44 5.91
N ARG A 109 -14.24 -4.45 5.98
CA ARG A 109 -14.68 -3.86 7.25
C ARG A 109 -15.38 -4.85 8.17
N LEU A 110 -16.28 -5.67 7.62
CA LEU A 110 -16.92 -6.74 8.40
C LEU A 110 -15.87 -7.70 8.98
N MET A 111 -14.92 -8.14 8.15
CA MET A 111 -13.87 -9.06 8.57
C MET A 111 -12.94 -8.42 9.61
N ALA A 112 -12.63 -7.13 9.50
CA ALA A 112 -11.83 -6.40 10.47
C ALA A 112 -12.50 -6.39 11.85
N ALA A 113 -13.78 -6.02 11.91
CA ALA A 113 -14.56 -6.02 13.16
C ALA A 113 -14.62 -7.40 13.83
N LEU A 114 -14.61 -8.48 13.04
CA LEU A 114 -14.60 -9.85 13.56
C LEU A 114 -13.21 -10.33 14.02
N GLN A 115 -12.12 -9.77 13.49
CA GLN A 115 -10.75 -10.21 13.77
C GLN A 115 -10.09 -9.48 14.95
N VAL A 116 -10.51 -8.25 15.23
CA VAL A 116 -9.98 -7.45 16.34
C VAL A 116 -11.05 -6.97 17.35
N PRO A 117 -12.02 -7.83 17.76
CA PRO A 117 -13.06 -7.42 18.71
C PRO A 117 -12.50 -7.18 20.12
N ASP A 118 -11.32 -7.72 20.41
CA ASP A 118 -10.65 -7.75 21.72
C ASP A 118 -9.35 -6.94 21.75
N ALA A 119 -9.16 -6.00 20.81
CA ALA A 119 -7.92 -5.23 20.69
C ALA A 119 -7.56 -4.53 22.00
N ALA A 120 -8.55 -3.98 22.72
CA ALA A 120 -8.36 -3.35 24.03
C ALA A 120 -7.80 -4.30 25.08
N GLU A 121 -8.30 -5.53 25.17
CA GLU A 121 -7.82 -6.53 26.13
C GLU A 121 -6.40 -6.97 25.78
N ARG A 122 -6.12 -7.18 24.50
CA ARG A 122 -4.80 -7.56 23.99
C ARG A 122 -3.75 -6.47 24.24
N LEU A 123 -4.11 -5.21 24.06
CA LEU A 123 -3.22 -4.05 24.26
C LEU A 123 -3.00 -3.67 25.73
N GLN A 124 -3.72 -4.26 26.68
CA GLN A 124 -3.40 -4.13 28.12
C GLN A 124 -2.13 -4.91 28.50
N THR A 125 -1.87 -6.03 27.82
CA THR A 125 -0.75 -6.92 28.11
C THR A 125 0.36 -6.84 27.07
N ARG A 126 0.13 -6.16 25.94
CA ARG A 126 1.08 -6.01 24.85
C ARG A 126 1.17 -4.55 24.40
N PRO A 127 2.36 -4.07 24.04
CA PRO A 127 2.53 -2.69 23.57
C PRO A 127 1.90 -2.44 22.20
N PHE A 128 1.74 -3.47 21.35
CA PHE A 128 1.17 -3.37 20.02
C PHE A 128 0.57 -4.71 19.56
N LEU A 129 -0.24 -4.65 18.50
CA LEU A 129 -0.75 -5.81 17.77
C LEU A 129 0.07 -6.05 16.50
N THR A 130 0.21 -7.31 16.10
CA THR A 130 0.76 -7.68 14.80
C THR A 130 -0.34 -8.27 13.92
N VAL A 131 -0.32 -7.92 12.64
CA VAL A 131 -1.22 -8.44 11.61
C VAL A 131 -0.38 -8.99 10.46
N TYR A 132 -0.74 -10.18 9.99
CA TYR A 132 -0.16 -10.78 8.80
C TYR A 132 -1.23 -10.97 7.73
N GLU A 133 -0.98 -10.43 6.53
CA GLU A 133 -1.85 -10.56 5.37
C GLU A 133 -1.08 -11.23 4.21
N PRO A 134 -1.28 -12.53 3.93
CA PRO A 134 -0.45 -13.30 2.99
C PRO A 134 -0.77 -13.08 1.50
N ALA A 135 -1.84 -12.35 1.17
CA ALA A 135 -2.24 -12.02 -0.20
C ALA A 135 -2.91 -10.63 -0.21
N CYS A 136 -2.12 -9.60 0.09
CA CYS A 136 -2.64 -8.31 0.51
C CYS A 136 -3.35 -7.51 -0.58
N GLY A 137 -3.14 -7.82 -1.86
CA GLY A 137 -3.66 -7.02 -2.95
C GLY A 137 -3.23 -5.56 -2.82
N ALA A 138 -4.17 -4.63 -2.98
CA ALA A 138 -3.91 -3.21 -2.76
C ALA A 138 -3.86 -2.81 -1.26
N GLY A 139 -4.04 -3.76 -0.33
CA GLY A 139 -3.97 -3.51 1.12
C GLY A 139 -5.33 -3.28 1.79
N ALA A 140 -6.46 -3.51 1.10
CA ALA A 140 -7.81 -3.23 1.59
C ALA A 140 -8.09 -3.80 3.00
N MET A 141 -7.72 -5.07 3.23
CA MET A 141 -7.93 -5.73 4.52
C MET A 141 -7.13 -5.05 5.64
N VAL A 142 -5.86 -4.71 5.38
CA VAL A 142 -5.00 -4.01 6.35
C VAL A 142 -5.55 -2.64 6.70
N ILE A 143 -5.98 -1.87 5.68
CA ILE A 143 -6.59 -0.54 5.89
C ILE A 143 -7.86 -0.67 6.75
N ALA A 144 -8.70 -1.67 6.48
CA ALA A 144 -9.91 -1.92 7.27
C ALA A 144 -9.59 -2.28 8.74
N VAL A 145 -8.55 -3.10 8.99
CA VAL A 145 -8.10 -3.40 10.37
C VAL A 145 -7.60 -2.15 11.07
N ALA A 146 -6.77 -1.34 10.40
CA ALA A 146 -6.29 -0.09 10.98
C ALA A 146 -7.44 0.88 11.31
N GLN A 147 -8.45 0.98 10.43
CA GLN A 147 -9.65 1.78 10.71
C GLN A 147 -10.44 1.26 11.91
N GLU A 148 -10.64 -0.05 12.01
CA GLU A 148 -11.34 -0.66 13.14
C GLU A 148 -10.62 -0.35 14.45
N LEU A 149 -9.30 -0.53 14.51
CA LEU A 149 -8.49 -0.20 15.68
C LEU A 149 -8.54 1.31 16.02
N ALA A 150 -8.46 2.18 15.01
CA ALA A 150 -8.59 3.61 15.21
C ALA A 150 -9.98 3.99 15.76
N SER A 151 -11.04 3.32 15.31
CA SER A 151 -12.41 3.53 15.81
C SER A 151 -12.58 3.12 17.28
N GLN A 152 -11.76 2.17 17.75
CA GLN A 152 -11.66 1.77 19.16
C GLN A 152 -10.73 2.69 19.98
N GLY A 153 -10.11 3.70 19.35
CA GLY A 153 -9.29 4.71 20.02
C GLY A 153 -7.79 4.40 20.07
N PHE A 154 -7.31 3.43 19.30
CA PHE A 154 -5.88 3.07 19.25
C PHE A 154 -5.10 3.86 18.20
N ASP A 155 -3.86 4.19 18.53
CA ASP A 155 -2.93 4.80 17.58
C ASP A 155 -2.20 3.71 16.78
N CYS A 156 -2.63 3.48 15.54
CA CYS A 156 -2.03 2.47 14.67
C CYS A 156 -0.58 2.75 14.30
N SER A 157 -0.06 3.98 14.45
CA SER A 157 1.35 4.27 14.16
C SER A 157 2.32 3.67 15.18
N THR A 158 1.82 3.38 16.39
CA THR A 158 2.60 2.87 17.53
C THR A 158 2.06 1.55 18.10
N GLN A 159 0.78 1.24 17.91
CA GLN A 159 0.08 0.09 18.50
C GLN A 159 -0.33 -0.99 17.50
N LEU A 160 0.03 -0.84 16.23
CA LEU A 160 -0.15 -1.85 15.18
C LEU A 160 1.17 -2.01 14.43
N HIS A 161 1.52 -3.22 14.03
CA HIS A 161 2.52 -3.49 12.99
C HIS A 161 1.98 -4.53 12.00
N VAL A 162 2.29 -4.34 10.72
CA VAL A 162 1.76 -5.18 9.65
C VAL A 162 2.88 -5.84 8.86
N THR A 163 2.74 -7.12 8.58
CA THR A 163 3.47 -7.80 7.51
C THR A 163 2.47 -8.18 6.43
N ALA A 164 2.73 -7.79 5.20
CA ALA A 164 1.85 -8.04 4.06
C ALA A 164 2.65 -8.67 2.93
N ASP A 165 2.17 -9.78 2.36
CA ASP A 165 2.80 -10.44 1.23
C ASP A 165 1.86 -10.38 0.02
N ASP A 166 2.42 -10.21 -1.18
CA ASP A 166 1.69 -10.46 -2.43
C ASP A 166 2.64 -10.94 -3.53
N ILE A 167 2.12 -11.75 -4.44
CA ILE A 167 2.86 -12.27 -5.60
C ILE A 167 2.91 -11.28 -6.76
N SER A 168 1.98 -10.31 -6.79
CA SER A 168 1.95 -9.25 -7.79
C SER A 168 2.74 -8.04 -7.27
N LEU A 169 3.85 -7.71 -7.93
CA LEU A 169 4.60 -6.49 -7.60
C LEU A 169 3.75 -5.21 -7.72
N ASN A 170 2.76 -5.19 -8.62
CA ASN A 170 1.84 -4.06 -8.71
C ASN A 170 0.95 -3.95 -7.46
N ALA A 171 0.46 -5.08 -6.93
CA ALA A 171 -0.26 -5.13 -5.66
C ALA A 171 0.62 -4.68 -4.48
N VAL A 172 1.87 -5.15 -4.43
CA VAL A 172 2.87 -4.71 -3.46
C VAL A 172 3.03 -3.19 -3.48
N HIS A 173 3.23 -2.58 -4.65
CA HIS A 173 3.35 -1.13 -4.76
C HIS A 173 2.07 -0.40 -4.32
N MET A 174 0.89 -0.88 -4.71
CA MET A 174 -0.38 -0.30 -4.27
C MET A 174 -0.52 -0.32 -2.74
N SER A 175 -0.31 -1.48 -2.13
CA SER A 175 -0.35 -1.66 -0.68
C SER A 175 0.69 -0.78 0.02
N TYR A 176 1.94 -0.80 -0.46
CA TYR A 176 3.02 0.03 0.07
C TYR A 176 2.70 1.53 0.07
N ILE A 177 2.17 2.07 -1.03
CA ILE A 177 1.80 3.48 -1.15
C ILE A 177 0.72 3.83 -0.13
N GLN A 178 -0.38 3.06 -0.09
CA GLN A 178 -1.51 3.38 0.77
C GLN A 178 -1.14 3.28 2.26
N LEU A 179 -0.42 2.22 2.65
CA LEU A 179 0.02 2.05 4.04
C LEU A 179 1.05 3.12 4.46
N SER A 180 1.96 3.51 3.57
CA SER A 180 2.91 4.60 3.85
C SER A 180 2.20 5.94 4.05
N LEU A 181 1.22 6.27 3.19
CA LEU A 181 0.46 7.53 3.28
C LEU A 181 -0.49 7.56 4.49
N LEU A 182 -1.02 6.41 4.91
CA LEU A 182 -1.81 6.26 6.13
C LEU A 182 -0.95 6.14 7.40
N GLN A 183 0.37 6.25 7.26
CA GLN A 183 1.34 6.15 8.36
C GLN A 183 1.26 4.82 9.14
N ILE A 184 0.81 3.75 8.50
CA ILE A 184 0.75 2.42 9.10
C ILE A 184 2.14 1.78 9.00
N PRO A 185 2.76 1.36 10.13
CA PRO A 185 4.06 0.72 10.10
C PRO A 185 3.90 -0.71 9.57
N ALA A 186 4.31 -0.88 8.32
CA ALA A 186 4.23 -2.14 7.61
C ALA A 186 5.53 -2.50 6.89
N ILE A 187 5.72 -3.81 6.71
CA ILE A 187 6.61 -4.43 5.73
C ILE A 187 5.74 -5.08 4.66
N VAL A 188 5.84 -4.62 3.41
CA VAL A 188 5.12 -5.21 2.28
C VAL A 188 6.12 -5.98 1.42
N ASN A 189 5.93 -7.27 1.24
CA ASN A 189 6.85 -8.15 0.53
C ASN A 189 6.29 -8.56 -0.83
N HIS A 190 7.15 -8.48 -1.85
CA HIS A 190 6.94 -9.23 -3.07
C HIS A 190 7.37 -10.68 -2.81
N ARG A 191 6.39 -11.55 -2.59
CA ARG A 191 6.62 -12.90 -2.09
C ARG A 191 5.53 -13.85 -2.54
N ASN A 192 5.91 -15.08 -2.88
CA ASN A 192 4.96 -16.17 -2.96
C ASN A 192 4.72 -16.73 -1.55
N SER A 193 3.56 -16.45 -0.96
CA SER A 193 3.23 -16.90 0.41
C SER A 193 3.05 -18.41 0.54
N LEU A 194 2.84 -19.15 -0.57
CA LEU A 194 2.74 -20.61 -0.57
C LEU A 194 4.11 -21.29 -0.61
N THR A 195 5.02 -20.83 -1.48
CA THR A 195 6.38 -21.39 -1.60
C THR A 195 7.39 -20.73 -0.67
N LEU A 196 7.01 -19.62 -0.04
CA LEU A 196 7.84 -18.74 0.78
C LEU A 196 8.96 -18.03 0.02
N GLU A 197 9.03 -18.18 -1.32
CA GLU A 197 9.99 -17.50 -2.19
C GLU A 197 9.84 -15.99 -2.08
N HIS A 198 10.94 -15.33 -1.72
CA HIS A 198 10.99 -13.90 -1.47
C HIS A 198 11.76 -13.20 -2.58
N PHE A 199 11.15 -12.18 -3.17
CA PHE A 199 11.73 -11.41 -4.28
C PHE A 199 12.21 -10.03 -3.84
N ASP A 200 11.43 -9.31 -3.02
CA ASP A 200 11.76 -7.97 -2.55
C ASP A 200 10.95 -7.56 -1.31
N THR A 201 11.45 -6.55 -0.57
CA THR A 201 10.86 -6.01 0.65
C THR A 201 10.67 -4.49 0.54
N TRP A 202 9.47 -4.01 0.88
CA TRP A 202 9.07 -2.60 0.86
C TRP A 202 8.63 -2.13 2.26
N PRO A 203 9.57 -1.63 3.10
CA PRO A 203 9.25 -1.10 4.41
C PRO A 203 8.64 0.31 4.31
N THR A 204 7.47 0.52 4.91
CA THR A 204 6.84 1.86 4.99
C THR A 204 7.71 2.84 5.77
N VAL A 205 7.50 4.14 5.54
CA VAL A 205 8.23 5.20 6.25
C VAL A 205 8.07 5.11 7.78
N THR A 206 6.85 4.80 8.26
CA THR A 206 6.58 4.64 9.70
C THR A 206 7.32 3.42 10.25
N HIS A 207 7.43 2.34 9.49
CA HIS A 207 8.22 1.18 9.90
C HIS A 207 9.71 1.55 10.01
N ALA A 208 10.30 2.06 8.92
CA ALA A 208 11.74 2.30 8.81
C ALA A 208 12.23 3.38 9.80
N LEU A 209 11.49 4.49 9.93
CA LEU A 209 11.89 5.59 10.81
C LEU A 209 11.36 5.45 12.24
N GLY A 210 10.34 4.61 12.46
CA GLY A 210 9.75 4.37 13.78
C GLY A 210 10.53 3.39 14.66
N GLY A 211 11.65 2.83 14.18
CA GLY A 211 12.45 1.87 14.93
C GLY A 211 11.75 0.52 15.14
N TRP A 212 10.88 0.15 14.21
CA TRP A 212 10.08 -1.08 14.31
C TRP A 212 10.92 -2.35 14.22
N ASP A 213 12.03 -2.37 13.49
CA ASP A 213 12.97 -3.51 13.48
C ASP A 213 13.42 -3.89 14.89
N ARG A 214 13.85 -2.88 15.66
CA ARG A 214 14.26 -3.07 17.06
C ARG A 214 13.08 -3.50 17.93
N THR A 215 11.92 -2.88 17.75
CA THR A 215 10.70 -3.17 18.50
C THR A 215 10.26 -4.62 18.30
N LEU A 216 10.27 -5.11 17.06
CA LEU A 216 9.88 -6.48 16.70
C LEU A 216 10.93 -7.52 17.13
N SER A 217 12.21 -7.16 17.17
CA SER A 217 13.28 -8.05 17.65
C SER A 217 13.31 -8.22 19.18
N THR A 218 12.62 -7.35 19.93
CA THR A 218 12.61 -7.39 21.39
C THR A 218 11.57 -8.40 21.86
N PRO A 219 11.93 -9.40 22.70
CA PRO A 219 10.95 -10.34 23.25
C PRO A 219 9.87 -9.57 24.02
N LEU A 220 8.60 -9.80 23.68
CA LEU A 220 7.50 -9.29 24.49
C LEU A 220 7.54 -9.99 25.87
N ALA A 221 7.56 -9.20 26.94
CA ALA A 221 7.40 -9.76 28.29
C ALA A 221 6.03 -10.46 28.34
N GLY A 222 6.06 -11.78 28.59
CA GLY A 222 4.87 -12.64 28.62
C GLY A 222 4.01 -12.45 29.85
#